data_AF-A0A952UZQ4-F1
#
_entry.id   AF-A0A952UZQ4-F1
#
_cell.length_a   1.000
_cell.length_b   1.000
_cell.length_c   1.000
_cell.angle_alpha   90.00
_cell.angle_beta   90.00
_cell.angle_gamma   90.00
#
_symmetry.space_group_name_H-M   'P 1'
#
loop_
_entity.id
_entity.type
_entity.pdbx_description
1 polymer ?
#
loop_
_entity_poly.entity_id
_entity_poly.type
_entity_poly.pdbx_seq_one_letter_code
_entity_poly.pdbx_strand_id
1 'polypeptide(L)'
;MSRSLLPIVVLTALLGACAANAGSDASAESAATAFEAPAEGSCEAGAMLAVANDLSLEVLDDEVGLSRAAAKSIVDHRPLASLEALDAVPQVGPAALSTILAYAKTTRCAPTSGDAEIGLISDLDDTLIPKANPELSKPAVPGIAALYQLLEHRNGGREGDVYYVTARKPDRILEVPAYLEAHGVPTGPIETGTSGAPFIARPEKVRDMEKIFARTGTQRFILFGDSTHVDADVQRDVIAKHPDRVVAGFILKVDEIDPARVSGLHLVNDYAEAAAILVKLGVIEEAEARSVMRAAREQGLAITEARMSELLQ
;
A
#
# COMPACT_ATOMS: atom_id res chain seq x y z
N MET A 1 59.70 -45.96 -27.16
CA MET A 1 60.93 -45.20 -27.54
C MET A 1 60.75 -43.78 -27.03
N SER A 2 61.32 -43.51 -25.85
CA SER A 2 62.37 -42.51 -25.59
C SER A 2 61.87 -41.06 -25.66
N ARG A 3 61.51 -40.41 -24.54
CA ARG A 3 62.37 -39.73 -23.53
C ARG A 3 63.13 -38.52 -24.07
N SER A 4 62.83 -37.35 -23.49
CA SER A 4 63.77 -36.36 -22.93
C SER A 4 62.94 -35.35 -22.10
N LEU A 5 63.04 -35.24 -20.75
CA LEU A 5 64.17 -34.73 -19.91
C LEU A 5 64.43 -33.24 -20.23
N LEU A 6 64.46 -32.27 -19.32
CA LEU A 6 64.84 -32.12 -17.89
C LEU A 6 64.48 -30.62 -17.52
N PRO A 7 64.78 -29.99 -16.35
CA PRO A 7 65.26 -30.50 -15.06
C PRO A 7 64.76 -29.79 -13.76
N ILE A 8 65.14 -30.39 -12.62
CA ILE A 8 65.69 -29.81 -11.37
C ILE A 8 64.72 -28.99 -10.45
N VAL A 9 64.34 -29.44 -9.24
CA VAL A 9 65.05 -29.93 -8.01
C VAL A 9 65.01 -28.85 -6.93
N VAL A 10 64.38 -29.13 -5.78
CA VAL A 10 64.99 -29.43 -4.46
C VAL A 10 63.86 -29.48 -3.42
N LEU A 11 63.74 -30.65 -2.80
CA LEU A 11 63.08 -30.90 -1.53
C LEU A 11 64.05 -30.53 -0.39
N THR A 12 63.57 -29.98 0.72
CA THR A 12 63.62 -30.56 2.09
C THR A 12 63.75 -29.49 3.18
N ALA A 13 62.91 -29.67 4.19
CA ALA A 13 62.71 -28.90 5.41
C ALA A 13 63.90 -28.94 6.39
N LEU A 14 63.91 -27.99 7.34
CA LEU A 14 64.28 -28.25 8.74
C LEU A 14 63.75 -27.16 9.68
N LEU A 15 63.09 -27.61 10.75
CA LEU A 15 62.56 -26.85 11.88
C LEU A 15 63.67 -26.23 12.74
N GLY A 16 63.38 -25.11 13.42
CA GLY A 16 64.25 -24.58 14.49
C GLY A 16 63.73 -23.32 15.21
N ALA A 17 62.90 -23.55 16.23
CA ALA A 17 62.81 -22.85 17.52
C ALA A 17 62.45 -21.34 17.68
N CYS A 18 61.31 -21.14 18.37
CA CYS A 18 61.05 -20.28 19.54
C CYS A 18 61.54 -18.81 19.60
N ALA A 19 60.59 -17.87 19.60
CA ALA A 19 60.46 -16.81 20.63
C ALA A 19 59.09 -16.10 20.54
N ALA A 20 58.62 -15.62 21.67
CA ALA A 20 57.25 -15.22 21.98
C ALA A 20 56.83 -13.83 21.46
N ASN A 21 55.50 -13.63 21.51
CA ASN A 21 54.78 -12.39 21.80
C ASN A 21 54.35 -11.49 20.61
N ALA A 22 53.09 -11.63 20.21
CA ALA A 22 52.12 -10.54 20.07
C ALA A 22 50.75 -11.16 19.73
N GLY A 23 49.84 -11.15 20.70
CA GLY A 23 48.43 -11.42 20.44
C GLY A 23 47.92 -10.36 19.48
N SER A 24 47.38 -10.80 18.34
CA SER A 24 46.53 -9.97 17.50
C SER A 24 45.09 -10.25 17.91
N ASP A 25 44.57 -9.36 18.73
CA ASP A 25 43.12 -9.13 18.82
C ASP A 25 42.62 -8.78 17.42
N ALA A 26 42.03 -9.75 16.75
CA ALA A 26 41.09 -9.48 15.67
C ALA A 26 39.74 -9.20 16.33
N SER A 27 39.58 -7.97 16.83
CA SER A 27 38.28 -7.40 17.14
C SER A 27 37.44 -7.43 15.88
N ALA A 28 36.41 -8.28 15.88
CA ALA A 28 35.32 -8.19 14.93
C ALA A 28 34.65 -6.82 15.10
N GLU A 29 34.96 -5.88 14.22
CA GLU A 29 34.14 -4.69 14.02
C GLU A 29 32.77 -5.14 13.52
N SER A 30 31.82 -5.17 14.45
CA SER A 30 30.40 -5.26 14.16
C SER A 30 30.03 -4.04 13.33
N ALA A 31 29.71 -4.26 12.05
CA ALA A 31 29.04 -3.27 11.23
C ALA A 31 27.69 -2.95 11.89
N ALA A 32 27.65 -1.86 12.66
CA ALA A 32 26.41 -1.29 13.16
C ALA A 32 25.55 -0.95 11.94
N THR A 33 24.46 -1.68 11.76
CA THR A 33 23.41 -1.33 10.80
C THR A 33 22.94 0.07 11.15
N ALA A 34 23.19 1.04 10.28
CA ALA A 34 22.73 2.40 10.48
C ALA A 34 21.20 2.37 10.65
N PHE A 35 20.70 2.97 11.73
CA PHE A 35 19.27 3.19 11.89
C PHE A 35 18.84 4.20 10.82
N GLU A 36 17.97 3.78 9.91
CA GLU A 36 17.35 4.67 8.95
C GLU A 36 16.13 5.32 9.61
N ALA A 37 16.28 6.59 9.98
CA ALA A 37 15.21 7.34 10.61
C ALA A 37 14.05 7.56 9.61
N PRO A 38 12.78 7.41 10.04
CA PRO A 38 11.65 7.76 9.20
C PRO A 38 11.66 9.25 8.88
N ALA A 39 11.04 9.63 7.76
CA ALA A 39 10.94 11.03 7.36
C ALA A 39 10.20 11.84 8.44
N GLU A 40 10.76 12.99 8.83
CA GLU A 40 10.13 13.88 9.79
C GLU A 40 8.71 14.26 9.30
N GLY A 41 7.71 14.15 10.18
CA GLY A 41 6.30 14.36 9.85
C GLY A 41 5.55 13.13 9.32
N SER A 42 6.20 11.97 9.14
CA SER A 42 5.50 10.71 8.85
C SER A 42 4.73 10.19 10.08
N CYS A 43 3.82 9.23 9.89
CA CYS A 43 3.16 8.53 11.01
C CYS A 43 4.20 7.98 11.96
N GLU A 44 5.20 7.26 11.42
CA GLU A 44 6.25 6.63 12.21
C GLU A 44 7.00 7.65 13.05
N ALA A 45 7.37 8.80 12.47
CA ALA A 45 8.03 9.87 13.19
C ALA A 45 7.16 10.41 14.35
N GLY A 46 5.87 10.70 14.08
CA GLY A 46 4.94 11.14 15.10
C GLY A 46 4.70 10.10 16.19
N ALA A 47 4.58 8.82 15.82
CA ALA A 47 4.37 7.72 16.74
C ALA A 47 5.59 7.45 17.62
N MET A 48 6.80 7.54 17.07
CA MET A 48 8.05 7.47 17.85
C MET A 48 8.09 8.60 18.90
N LEU A 49 7.77 9.83 18.51
CA LEU A 49 7.72 10.96 19.44
C LEU A 49 6.63 10.81 20.50
N ALA A 50 5.46 10.29 20.14
CA ALA A 50 4.43 9.96 21.11
C ALA A 50 4.92 8.89 22.09
N VAL A 51 5.59 7.83 21.61
CA VAL A 51 6.14 6.76 22.48
C VAL A 51 7.11 7.38 23.48
N ALA A 52 8.01 8.22 22.98
CA ALA A 52 9.02 8.88 23.78
C ALA A 52 8.44 9.89 24.79
N ASN A 53 7.37 10.62 24.45
CA ASN A 53 6.80 11.69 25.30
C ASN A 53 5.73 11.20 26.28
N ASP A 54 4.94 10.19 25.91
CA ASP A 54 3.68 9.89 26.61
C ASP A 54 3.74 8.65 27.51
N LEU A 55 4.58 7.67 27.19
CA LEU A 55 4.65 6.42 27.95
C LEU A 55 5.34 6.61 29.30
N SER A 56 4.98 5.82 30.31
CA SER A 56 5.68 5.87 31.61
C SER A 56 7.10 5.28 31.48
N LEU A 57 7.94 5.54 32.49
CA LEU A 57 9.27 4.94 32.57
C LEU A 57 9.19 3.41 32.54
N GLU A 58 8.26 2.84 33.27
CA GLU A 58 8.04 1.40 33.39
C GLU A 58 7.62 0.80 32.04
N VAL A 59 6.71 1.47 31.31
CA VAL A 59 6.30 0.99 29.98
C VAL A 59 7.47 1.08 28.97
N LEU A 60 8.29 2.13 29.03
CA LEU A 60 9.48 2.24 28.18
C LEU A 60 10.54 1.17 28.48
N ASP A 61 10.76 0.83 29.74
CA ASP A 61 11.73 -0.20 30.18
C ASP A 61 11.20 -1.61 29.86
N ASP A 62 10.00 -1.93 30.35
CA ASP A 62 9.49 -3.30 30.41
C ASP A 62 8.75 -3.72 29.13
N GLU A 63 7.94 -2.81 28.52
CA GLU A 63 7.09 -3.15 27.37
C GLU A 63 7.70 -2.76 26.03
N VAL A 64 8.26 -1.55 25.93
CA VAL A 64 9.00 -1.14 24.72
C VAL A 64 10.32 -1.90 24.62
N GLY A 65 10.90 -2.30 25.75
CA GLY A 65 12.15 -3.07 25.81
C GLY A 65 13.39 -2.19 25.69
N LEU A 66 13.31 -0.93 26.11
CA LEU A 66 14.49 -0.08 26.24
C LEU A 66 15.27 -0.45 27.48
N SER A 67 16.59 -0.20 27.46
CA SER A 67 17.33 -0.26 28.73
C SER A 67 16.78 0.79 29.70
N ARG A 68 16.67 0.44 30.98
CA ARG A 68 16.30 1.38 32.06
C ARG A 68 17.04 2.72 32.01
N ALA A 69 18.30 2.68 31.60
CA ALA A 69 19.15 3.86 31.42
C ALA A 69 18.59 4.79 30.31
N ALA A 70 18.39 4.25 29.11
CA ALA A 70 17.77 4.96 27.98
C ALA A 70 16.34 5.44 28.29
N ALA A 71 15.50 4.57 28.89
CA ALA A 71 14.13 4.90 29.26
C ALA A 71 14.08 6.09 30.24
N LYS A 72 14.93 6.07 31.27
CA LYS A 72 15.03 7.17 32.23
C LYS A 72 15.51 8.46 31.55
N SER A 73 16.52 8.36 30.70
CA SER A 73 17.07 9.52 30.00
C SER A 73 16.01 10.17 29.11
N ILE A 74 15.22 9.38 28.37
CA ILE A 74 14.09 9.89 27.58
C ILE A 74 13.10 10.65 28.46
N VAL A 75 12.67 10.07 29.59
CA VAL A 75 11.71 10.70 30.51
C VAL A 75 12.25 12.03 31.06
N ASP A 76 13.53 12.08 31.42
CA ASP A 76 14.19 13.28 31.96
C ASP A 76 14.30 14.42 30.93
N HIS A 77 14.29 14.11 29.63
CA HIS A 77 14.47 15.08 28.54
C HIS A 77 13.17 15.48 27.84
N ARG A 78 12.02 15.08 28.38
CA ARG A 78 10.71 15.50 27.83
C ARG A 78 10.46 16.99 28.03
N PRO A 79 9.73 17.65 27.11
CA PRO A 79 9.19 17.11 25.87
C PRO A 79 10.22 17.12 24.72
N LEU A 80 10.16 16.10 23.87
CA LEU A 80 10.98 15.94 22.67
C LEU A 80 10.17 16.39 21.45
N ALA A 81 10.68 17.39 20.72
CA ALA A 81 9.95 18.05 19.63
C ALA A 81 10.20 17.47 18.23
N SER A 82 11.27 16.69 18.04
CA SER A 82 11.67 16.11 16.76
C SER A 82 12.45 14.81 16.95
N LEU A 83 12.55 14.00 15.89
CA LEU A 83 13.37 12.78 15.95
C LEU A 83 14.85 13.10 16.18
N GLU A 84 15.33 14.22 15.65
CA GLU A 84 16.68 14.74 15.92
C GLU A 84 16.86 15.02 17.43
N ALA A 85 15.87 15.62 18.09
CA ALA A 85 15.93 15.85 19.53
C ALA A 85 15.92 14.54 20.34
N LEU A 86 15.19 13.52 19.86
CA LEU A 86 15.17 12.19 20.48
C LEU A 86 16.50 11.44 20.30
N ASP A 87 17.12 11.50 19.12
CA ASP A 87 18.43 10.89 18.84
C ASP A 87 19.56 11.56 19.65
N ALA A 88 19.42 12.85 19.95
CA ALA A 88 20.38 13.59 20.78
C ALA A 88 20.32 13.26 22.29
N VAL A 89 19.32 12.49 22.76
CA VAL A 89 19.17 12.16 24.18
C VAL A 89 20.31 11.23 24.64
N PRO A 90 21.00 11.53 25.76
CA PRO A 90 22.05 10.65 26.28
C PRO A 90 21.54 9.22 26.47
N GLN A 91 22.34 8.22 26.09
CA GLN A 91 21.99 6.79 26.18
C GLN A 91 20.89 6.33 25.21
N VAL A 92 20.36 7.23 24.37
CA VAL A 92 19.60 6.87 23.17
C VAL A 92 20.56 6.78 22.01
N GLY A 93 20.44 5.72 21.21
CA GLY A 93 21.23 5.50 20.02
C GLY A 93 20.49 4.58 19.05
N PRO A 94 21.13 4.14 17.95
CA PRO A 94 20.45 3.44 16.86
C PRO A 94 19.62 2.23 17.30
N ALA A 95 20.10 1.45 18.28
CA ALA A 95 19.37 0.31 18.82
C ALA A 95 18.10 0.73 19.59
N ALA A 96 18.19 1.78 20.42
CA ALA A 96 17.03 2.31 21.13
C ALA A 96 16.00 2.91 20.16
N LEU A 97 16.45 3.66 19.16
CA LEU A 97 15.59 4.21 18.12
C LEU A 97 14.90 3.11 17.29
N SER A 98 15.63 2.05 16.94
CA SER A 98 15.08 0.89 16.25
C SER A 98 14.01 0.19 17.09
N THR A 99 14.25 0.01 18.38
CA THR A 99 13.28 -0.56 19.32
C THR A 99 12.03 0.32 19.46
N ILE A 100 12.20 1.64 19.62
CA ILE A 100 11.08 2.60 19.67
C ILE A 100 10.28 2.55 18.37
N LEU A 101 10.95 2.54 17.21
CA LEU A 101 10.30 2.46 15.90
C LEU A 101 9.51 1.16 15.74
N ALA A 102 10.09 0.03 16.15
CA ALA A 102 9.42 -1.27 16.10
C ALA A 102 8.15 -1.28 16.97
N TYR A 103 8.24 -0.79 18.20
CA TYR A 103 7.09 -0.69 19.11
C TYR A 103 6.05 0.34 18.61
N ALA A 104 6.48 1.48 18.08
CA ALA A 104 5.60 2.51 17.54
C ALA A 104 4.80 1.97 16.34
N LYS A 105 5.43 1.18 15.47
CA LYS A 105 4.78 0.52 14.33
C LYS A 105 3.69 -0.47 14.76
N THR A 106 3.84 -1.13 15.90
CA THR A 106 2.86 -2.12 16.38
C THR A 106 1.72 -1.49 17.19
N THR A 107 1.96 -0.38 17.88
CA THR A 107 1.00 0.18 18.85
C THR A 107 0.35 1.49 18.44
N ARG A 108 0.98 2.28 17.57
CA ARG A 108 0.56 3.67 17.29
C ARG A 108 0.59 4.10 15.83
N CYS A 109 1.26 3.34 14.97
CA CYS A 109 1.03 3.33 13.53
C CYS A 109 0.33 2.04 13.06
N ALA A 110 -0.25 1.28 13.99
CA ALA A 110 -1.32 0.36 13.65
C ALA A 110 -2.58 1.19 13.34
N PRO A 111 -3.36 0.86 12.29
CA PRO A 111 -4.60 1.58 12.01
C PRO A 111 -5.44 1.59 13.28
N THR A 112 -5.70 2.78 13.81
CA THR A 112 -6.53 2.93 15.00
C THR A 112 -7.89 2.34 14.67
N SER A 113 -8.36 1.46 15.54
CA SER A 113 -9.56 0.63 15.36
C SER A 113 -10.87 1.42 15.49
N GLY A 114 -10.86 2.68 15.05
CA GLY A 114 -12.03 3.50 14.74
C GLY A 114 -12.18 3.79 13.23
N ASP A 115 -11.10 3.69 12.45
CA ASP A 115 -11.09 3.84 11.00
C ASP A 115 -10.16 2.79 10.39
N ALA A 116 -10.65 1.54 10.26
CA ALA A 116 -10.00 0.61 9.35
C ALA A 116 -9.89 1.28 7.97
N GLU A 117 -8.69 1.27 7.40
CA GLU A 117 -8.41 1.79 6.07
C GLU A 117 -9.43 1.20 5.07
N ILE A 118 -10.01 2.06 4.24
CA ILE A 118 -11.02 1.63 3.28
C ILE A 118 -10.25 1.09 2.08
N GLY A 119 -10.35 -0.21 1.84
CA GLY A 119 -9.74 -0.82 0.67
C GLY A 119 -10.55 -0.58 -0.60
N LEU A 120 -9.94 -0.88 -1.74
CA LEU A 120 -10.56 -0.81 -3.06
C LEU A 120 -10.65 -2.20 -3.67
N ILE A 121 -11.79 -2.54 -4.25
CA ILE A 121 -11.90 -3.70 -5.13
C ILE A 121 -12.39 -3.20 -6.49
N SER A 122 -11.55 -3.30 -7.50
CA SER A 122 -11.82 -2.78 -8.84
C SER A 122 -11.84 -3.87 -9.89
N ASP A 123 -12.76 -3.79 -10.83
CA ASP A 123 -12.55 -4.42 -12.14
C ASP A 123 -11.44 -3.70 -12.94
N LEU A 124 -10.95 -4.35 -13.98
CA LEU A 124 -9.91 -3.83 -14.87
C LEU A 124 -10.47 -3.30 -16.19
N ASP A 125 -11.13 -4.16 -16.97
CA ASP A 125 -11.50 -3.87 -18.36
C ASP A 125 -12.75 -2.99 -18.39
N ASP A 126 -12.75 -1.94 -19.20
CA ASP A 126 -13.81 -0.94 -19.31
C ASP A 126 -14.03 -0.09 -18.03
N THR A 127 -13.47 -0.50 -16.89
CA THR A 127 -13.46 0.25 -15.62
C THR A 127 -12.26 1.20 -15.53
N LEU A 128 -11.04 0.67 -15.62
CA LEU A 128 -9.80 1.46 -15.54
C LEU A 128 -8.97 1.38 -16.82
N ILE A 129 -9.01 0.24 -17.51
CA ILE A 129 -8.44 0.05 -18.84
C ILE A 129 -9.56 0.37 -19.82
N PRO A 130 -9.47 1.44 -20.62
CA PRO A 130 -10.57 1.79 -21.53
C PRO A 130 -10.84 0.68 -22.56
N LYS A 131 -12.10 0.52 -22.98
CA LYS A 131 -12.55 -0.46 -24.01
C LYS A 131 -11.72 -0.50 -25.27
N ALA A 132 -11.22 0.66 -25.69
CA ALA A 132 -10.38 0.79 -26.87
C ALA A 132 -8.90 0.46 -26.60
N ASN A 133 -8.57 -0.18 -25.47
CA ASN A 133 -7.20 -0.45 -25.00
C ASN A 133 -6.93 -1.90 -24.53
N PRO A 134 -7.38 -2.94 -25.24
CA PRO A 134 -7.13 -4.33 -24.82
C PRO A 134 -5.63 -4.69 -24.77
N GLU A 135 -4.81 -3.99 -25.56
CA GLU A 135 -3.36 -4.16 -25.67
C GLU A 135 -2.55 -3.24 -24.74
N LEU A 136 -3.20 -2.56 -23.78
CA LEU A 136 -2.52 -1.78 -22.73
C LEU A 136 -1.58 -0.66 -23.23
N SER A 137 -1.87 -0.10 -24.41
CA SER A 137 -1.05 0.94 -25.07
C SER A 137 -1.56 2.37 -24.90
N LYS A 138 -2.78 2.54 -24.37
CA LYS A 138 -3.43 3.83 -24.12
C LYS A 138 -3.48 4.15 -22.63
N PRO A 139 -3.63 5.44 -22.26
CA PRO A 139 -3.84 5.85 -20.88
C PRO A 139 -5.02 5.15 -20.21
N ALA A 140 -4.96 5.05 -18.88
CA ALA A 140 -6.08 4.63 -18.05
C ALA A 140 -7.25 5.63 -18.16
N VAL A 141 -8.45 5.23 -17.72
CA VAL A 141 -9.63 6.10 -17.72
C VAL A 141 -9.35 7.38 -16.92
N PRO A 142 -9.64 8.58 -17.45
CA PRO A 142 -9.31 9.84 -16.80
C PRO A 142 -9.85 9.96 -15.36
N GLY A 143 -8.98 10.36 -14.45
CA GLY A 143 -9.25 10.58 -13.02
C GLY A 143 -9.03 9.35 -12.13
N ILE A 144 -9.01 8.13 -12.69
CA ILE A 144 -9.01 6.92 -11.86
C ILE A 144 -7.73 6.74 -11.04
N ALA A 145 -6.56 7.00 -11.64
CA ALA A 145 -5.28 6.89 -10.97
C ALA A 145 -5.22 7.83 -9.75
N ALA A 146 -5.61 9.10 -9.95
CA ALA A 146 -5.66 10.09 -8.88
C ALA A 146 -6.65 9.71 -7.77
N LEU A 147 -7.82 9.16 -8.15
CA LEU A 147 -8.82 8.70 -7.19
C LEU A 147 -8.32 7.50 -6.37
N TYR A 148 -7.67 6.52 -7.00
CA TYR A 148 -7.19 5.32 -6.30
C TYR A 148 -6.01 5.65 -5.39
N GLN A 149 -5.07 6.47 -5.87
CA GLN A 149 -3.96 6.97 -5.04
C GLN A 149 -4.47 7.73 -3.82
N LEU A 150 -5.46 8.62 -4.01
CA LEU A 150 -6.09 9.34 -2.92
C LEU A 150 -6.70 8.38 -1.89
N LEU A 151 -7.48 7.39 -2.35
CA LEU A 151 -8.17 6.48 -1.45
C LEU A 151 -7.24 5.50 -0.75
N GLU A 152 -6.15 5.06 -1.39
CA GLU A 152 -5.12 4.21 -0.78
C GLU A 152 -4.30 4.96 0.27
N HIS A 153 -4.05 6.25 0.10
CA HIS A 153 -3.19 7.00 1.04
C HIS A 153 -3.99 7.85 2.04
N ARG A 154 -5.31 7.77 2.02
CA ARG A 154 -6.19 8.57 2.90
C ARG A 154 -5.84 8.31 4.37
N ASN A 155 -5.92 9.35 5.19
CA ASN A 155 -5.67 9.25 6.64
C ASN A 155 -4.30 8.62 7.01
N GLY A 156 -3.30 8.72 6.13
CA GLY A 156 -2.00 8.08 6.33
C GLY A 156 -2.01 6.57 6.04
N GLY A 157 -2.95 6.12 5.21
CA GLY A 157 -3.05 4.75 4.69
C GLY A 157 -1.78 4.29 4.01
N ARG A 158 -1.56 2.98 4.02
CA ARG A 158 -0.35 2.36 3.45
C ARG A 158 -0.72 1.61 2.17
N GLU A 159 0.25 1.54 1.27
CA GLU A 159 0.12 0.69 0.10
C GLU A 159 -0.28 -0.75 0.47
N GLY A 160 -1.17 -1.34 -0.34
CA GLY A 160 -1.58 -2.75 -0.20
C GLY A 160 -3.07 -2.98 -0.01
N ASP A 161 -3.87 -1.91 0.00
CA ASP A 161 -5.32 -1.98 0.18
C ASP A 161 -6.12 -1.89 -1.12
N VAL A 162 -5.44 -1.96 -2.27
CA VAL A 162 -6.05 -2.02 -3.60
C VAL A 162 -6.03 -3.44 -4.15
N TYR A 163 -7.19 -3.93 -4.54
CA TYR A 163 -7.39 -5.28 -5.08
C TYR A 163 -8.11 -5.21 -6.43
N TYR A 164 -7.77 -6.14 -7.33
CA TYR A 164 -8.36 -6.22 -8.65
C TYR A 164 -9.07 -7.55 -8.86
N VAL A 165 -10.24 -7.52 -9.50
CA VAL A 165 -11.01 -8.71 -9.89
C VAL A 165 -11.36 -8.60 -11.35
N THR A 166 -10.86 -9.50 -12.19
CA THR A 166 -11.04 -9.41 -13.64
C THR A 166 -11.52 -10.72 -14.25
N ALA A 167 -12.18 -10.62 -15.40
CA ALA A 167 -12.52 -11.76 -16.24
C ALA A 167 -11.39 -12.19 -17.20
N ARG A 168 -10.23 -11.53 -17.15
CA ARG A 168 -9.03 -11.94 -17.87
C ARG A 168 -8.51 -13.28 -17.32
N LYS A 169 -8.06 -14.13 -18.24
CA LYS A 169 -7.33 -15.35 -17.88
C LYS A 169 -5.96 -15.00 -17.27
N PRO A 170 -5.37 -15.88 -16.43
CA PRO A 170 -4.08 -15.62 -15.79
C PRO A 170 -2.94 -15.24 -16.75
N ASP A 171 -2.91 -15.80 -17.97
CA ASP A 171 -1.91 -15.48 -19.00
C ASP A 171 -2.07 -14.06 -19.58
N ARG A 172 -3.27 -13.46 -19.45
CA ARG A 172 -3.62 -12.12 -19.98
C ARG A 172 -3.48 -11.00 -18.95
N ILE A 173 -2.95 -11.29 -17.76
CA ILE A 173 -2.68 -10.28 -16.72
C ILE A 173 -1.20 -10.04 -16.48
N LEU A 174 -0.30 -10.74 -17.16
CA LEU A 174 1.15 -10.64 -16.91
C LEU A 174 1.69 -9.20 -17.08
N GLU A 175 1.13 -8.44 -18.02
CA GLU A 175 1.53 -7.06 -18.31
C GLU A 175 0.72 -6.01 -17.51
N VAL A 176 -0.33 -6.43 -16.81
CA VAL A 176 -1.21 -5.50 -16.09
C VAL A 176 -0.48 -4.77 -14.95
N PRO A 177 0.33 -5.43 -14.10
CA PRO A 177 1.08 -4.70 -13.06
C PRO A 177 1.96 -3.59 -13.63
N ALA A 178 2.69 -3.86 -14.72
CA ALA A 178 3.53 -2.87 -15.39
C ALA A 178 2.69 -1.73 -16.00
N TYR A 179 1.50 -2.06 -16.54
CA TYR A 179 0.55 -1.05 -17.00
C TYR A 179 0.06 -0.14 -15.88
N LEU A 180 -0.32 -0.70 -14.72
CA LEU A 180 -0.79 0.08 -13.56
C LEU A 180 0.30 1.05 -13.09
N GLU A 181 1.53 0.54 -12.90
CA GLU A 181 2.69 1.32 -12.51
C GLU A 181 2.98 2.46 -13.51
N ALA A 182 3.02 2.14 -14.80
CA ALA A 182 3.30 3.13 -15.86
C ALA A 182 2.24 4.26 -15.93
N HIS A 183 1.04 4.02 -15.41
CA HIS A 183 -0.06 5.00 -15.40
C HIS A 183 -0.34 5.58 -14.00
N GLY A 184 0.52 5.29 -13.02
CA GLY A 184 0.37 5.80 -11.65
C GLY A 184 -0.86 5.27 -10.92
N VAL A 185 -1.45 4.17 -11.39
CA VAL A 185 -2.53 3.47 -10.70
C VAL A 185 -1.88 2.54 -9.66
N PRO A 186 -2.35 2.52 -8.40
CA PRO A 186 -1.85 1.59 -7.39
C PRO A 186 -1.77 0.16 -7.87
N THR A 187 -0.64 -0.50 -7.63
CA THR A 187 -0.53 -1.95 -7.89
C THR A 187 -1.21 -2.74 -6.77
N GLY A 188 -1.59 -3.97 -7.04
CA GLY A 188 -2.24 -4.80 -6.03
C GLY A 188 -2.53 -6.22 -6.50
N PRO A 189 -2.97 -7.12 -5.60
CA PRO A 189 -3.32 -8.48 -5.98
C PRO A 189 -4.45 -8.51 -7.02
N ILE A 190 -4.28 -9.34 -8.05
CA ILE A 190 -5.27 -9.51 -9.13
C ILE A 190 -5.87 -10.92 -9.04
N GLU A 191 -7.15 -11.01 -8.69
CA GLU A 191 -7.91 -12.25 -8.76
C GLU A 191 -8.35 -12.52 -10.21
N THR A 192 -7.92 -13.66 -10.75
CA THR A 192 -8.17 -14.12 -12.12
C THR A 192 -8.79 -15.52 -12.12
N GLY A 193 -9.98 -15.65 -11.53
CA GLY A 193 -10.66 -16.93 -11.37
C GLY A 193 -11.67 -17.27 -12.47
N THR A 194 -11.65 -16.58 -13.60
CA THR A 194 -12.63 -16.81 -14.66
C THR A 194 -12.20 -17.86 -15.67
N SER A 195 -13.08 -18.82 -15.90
CA SER A 195 -12.90 -19.90 -16.91
C SER A 195 -13.08 -19.42 -18.36
N GLY A 196 -13.48 -18.16 -18.56
CA GLY A 196 -13.73 -17.55 -19.87
C GLY A 196 -15.12 -17.88 -20.45
N ALA A 197 -16.00 -18.51 -19.67
CA ALA A 197 -17.36 -18.83 -20.05
C ALA A 197 -18.34 -17.74 -19.56
N PRO A 198 -19.05 -17.03 -20.46
CA PRO A 198 -19.89 -15.89 -20.09
C PRO A 198 -20.96 -16.21 -19.03
N PHE A 199 -21.51 -17.44 -19.05
CA PHE A 199 -22.57 -17.86 -18.14
C PHE A 199 -22.11 -18.07 -16.68
N ILE A 200 -20.80 -18.17 -16.42
CA ILE A 200 -20.23 -18.29 -15.07
C ILE A 200 -19.40 -17.09 -14.63
N ALA A 201 -19.30 -16.04 -15.45
CA ALA A 201 -18.55 -14.84 -15.10
C ALA A 201 -19.03 -14.19 -13.79
N ARG A 202 -20.35 -14.08 -13.58
CA ARG A 202 -20.93 -13.54 -12.34
C ARG A 202 -20.57 -14.38 -11.10
N PRO A 203 -20.89 -15.69 -11.03
CA PRO A 203 -20.53 -16.48 -9.85
C PRO A 203 -19.01 -16.61 -9.62
N GLU A 204 -18.19 -16.59 -10.68
CA GLU A 204 -16.73 -16.58 -10.55
C GLU A 204 -16.21 -15.28 -9.95
N LYS A 205 -16.64 -14.11 -10.46
CA LYS A 205 -16.26 -12.81 -9.90
C LYS A 205 -16.74 -12.65 -8.46
N VAL A 206 -17.96 -13.10 -8.14
CA VAL A 206 -18.44 -13.12 -6.74
C VAL A 206 -17.50 -13.96 -5.88
N ARG A 207 -17.18 -15.20 -6.28
CA ARG A 207 -16.25 -16.06 -5.53
C ARG A 207 -14.88 -15.40 -5.35
N ASP A 208 -14.38 -14.69 -6.35
CA ASP A 208 -13.08 -14.02 -6.29
C ASP A 208 -13.10 -12.82 -5.33
N MET A 209 -14.19 -12.04 -5.27
CA MET A 209 -14.39 -11.01 -4.24
C MET A 209 -14.51 -11.61 -2.83
N GLU A 210 -15.18 -12.76 -2.68
CA GLU A 210 -15.27 -13.48 -1.40
C GLU A 210 -13.88 -13.90 -0.86
N LYS A 211 -12.93 -14.27 -1.73
CA LYS A 211 -11.55 -14.56 -1.31
C LYS A 211 -10.86 -13.33 -0.74
N ILE A 212 -11.13 -12.14 -1.29
CA ILE A 212 -10.62 -10.88 -0.76
C ILE A 212 -11.20 -10.65 0.63
N PHE A 213 -12.53 -10.68 0.79
CA PHE A 213 -13.16 -10.48 2.09
C PHE A 213 -12.70 -11.47 3.16
N ALA A 214 -12.43 -12.73 2.78
CA ALA A 214 -11.95 -13.76 3.69
C ALA A 214 -10.53 -13.49 4.22
N ARG A 215 -9.66 -12.83 3.44
CA ARG A 215 -8.28 -12.52 3.86
C ARG A 215 -8.11 -11.14 4.49
N THR A 216 -9.10 -10.24 4.35
CA THR A 216 -9.04 -8.85 4.82
C THR A 216 -9.82 -8.58 6.11
N GLY A 217 -10.23 -9.62 6.83
CA GLY A 217 -10.83 -9.49 8.16
C GLY A 217 -12.11 -8.65 8.15
N THR A 218 -12.12 -7.52 8.87
CA THR A 218 -13.27 -6.59 8.96
C THR A 218 -13.13 -5.35 8.07
N GLN A 219 -12.08 -5.27 7.25
CA GLN A 219 -11.80 -4.12 6.39
C GLN A 219 -12.99 -3.80 5.48
N ARG A 220 -13.33 -2.52 5.34
CA ARG A 220 -14.44 -2.08 4.47
C ARG A 220 -13.89 -1.69 3.11
N PHE A 221 -14.72 -1.81 2.07
CA PHE A 221 -14.30 -1.62 0.68
C PHE A 221 -15.21 -0.66 -0.08
N ILE A 222 -14.61 0.07 -1.02
CA ILE A 222 -15.33 0.69 -2.13
C ILE A 222 -15.12 -0.18 -3.37
N LEU A 223 -16.20 -0.43 -4.09
CA LEU A 223 -16.20 -1.29 -5.27
C LEU A 223 -16.28 -0.44 -6.53
N PHE A 224 -15.49 -0.80 -7.54
CA PHE A 224 -15.52 -0.15 -8.86
C PHE A 224 -15.69 -1.21 -9.96
N GLY A 225 -16.53 -0.89 -10.93
CA GLY A 225 -16.80 -1.72 -12.09
C GLY A 225 -17.42 -0.91 -13.21
N ASP A 226 -17.84 -1.58 -14.28
CA ASP A 226 -18.41 -0.93 -15.45
C ASP A 226 -19.81 -1.47 -15.84
N SER A 227 -20.45 -0.81 -16.79
CA SER A 227 -21.81 -1.15 -17.23
C SER A 227 -21.89 -2.18 -18.36
N THR A 228 -20.77 -2.56 -18.98
CA THR A 228 -20.73 -3.45 -20.15
C THR A 228 -20.89 -4.93 -19.79
N HIS A 229 -20.50 -5.33 -18.58
CA HIS A 229 -20.50 -6.73 -18.18
C HIS A 229 -21.38 -7.01 -16.94
N VAL A 230 -20.96 -7.92 -16.06
CA VAL A 230 -21.74 -8.42 -14.93
C VAL A 230 -21.50 -7.63 -13.64
N ASP A 231 -20.69 -6.58 -13.67
CA ASP A 231 -20.16 -5.93 -12.48
C ASP A 231 -21.25 -5.33 -11.58
N ALA A 232 -22.25 -4.68 -12.17
CA ALA A 232 -23.41 -4.18 -11.42
C ALA A 232 -24.14 -5.31 -10.67
N ASP A 233 -24.30 -6.48 -11.31
CA ASP A 233 -24.95 -7.62 -10.70
C ASP A 233 -24.07 -8.29 -9.62
N VAL A 234 -22.75 -8.37 -9.86
CA VAL A 234 -21.77 -8.90 -8.91
C VAL A 234 -21.69 -8.01 -7.66
N GLN A 235 -21.56 -6.69 -7.82
CA GLN A 235 -21.49 -5.76 -6.70
C GLN A 235 -22.77 -5.81 -5.86
N ARG A 236 -23.95 -5.91 -6.49
CA ARG A 236 -25.22 -6.08 -5.77
C ARG A 236 -25.29 -7.37 -4.96
N ASP A 237 -24.84 -8.49 -5.54
CA ASP A 237 -24.79 -9.76 -4.81
C ASP A 237 -23.84 -9.69 -3.61
N VAL A 238 -22.70 -9.04 -3.79
CA VAL A 238 -21.70 -8.85 -2.74
C VAL A 238 -22.22 -7.94 -1.63
N ILE A 239 -22.81 -6.79 -1.96
CA ILE A 239 -23.40 -5.87 -0.98
C ILE A 239 -24.53 -6.54 -0.22
N ALA A 240 -25.37 -7.34 -0.89
CA ALA A 240 -26.45 -8.07 -0.23
C ALA A 240 -25.94 -9.12 0.77
N LYS A 241 -24.77 -9.71 0.52
CA LYS A 241 -24.13 -10.70 1.41
C LYS A 241 -23.30 -10.06 2.52
N HIS A 242 -22.64 -8.94 2.22
CA HIS A 242 -21.67 -8.27 3.10
C HIS A 242 -21.96 -6.77 3.26
N PRO A 243 -23.16 -6.38 3.72
CA PRO A 243 -23.56 -4.97 3.78
C PRO A 243 -22.64 -4.13 4.66
N ASP A 244 -22.07 -4.73 5.73
CA ASP A 244 -21.17 -4.04 6.65
C ASP A 244 -19.74 -3.88 6.11
N ARG A 245 -19.41 -4.58 5.02
CA ARG A 245 -18.07 -4.58 4.40
C ARG A 245 -17.96 -3.66 3.20
N VAL A 246 -19.06 -3.12 2.69
CA VAL A 246 -19.05 -2.29 1.47
C VAL A 246 -19.56 -0.89 1.80
N VAL A 247 -18.70 0.10 1.60
CA VAL A 247 -19.02 1.53 1.81
C VAL A 247 -19.90 2.04 0.67
N ALA A 248 -19.51 1.73 -0.57
CA ALA A 248 -20.21 2.13 -1.78
C ALA A 248 -19.78 1.26 -2.97
N GLY A 249 -20.66 1.09 -3.95
CA GLY A 249 -20.35 0.48 -5.24
C GLY A 249 -20.57 1.48 -6.37
N PHE A 250 -19.56 1.66 -7.21
CA PHE A 250 -19.56 2.54 -8.37
C PHE A 250 -19.55 1.72 -9.66
N ILE A 251 -20.37 2.15 -10.61
CA ILE A 251 -20.45 1.61 -11.96
C ILE A 251 -20.18 2.74 -12.94
N LEU A 252 -19.07 2.64 -13.66
CA LEU A 252 -18.76 3.55 -14.77
C LEU A 252 -19.70 3.22 -15.95
N LYS A 253 -20.44 4.23 -16.39
CA LYS A 253 -21.36 4.11 -17.53
C LYS A 253 -20.58 4.14 -18.84
N VAL A 254 -20.21 2.96 -19.33
CA VAL A 254 -19.56 2.78 -20.64
C VAL A 254 -20.59 2.53 -21.74
N ASP A 255 -21.53 1.61 -21.50
CA ASP A 255 -22.72 1.37 -22.32
C ASP A 255 -24.00 1.71 -21.53
N GLU A 256 -25.14 1.85 -22.23
CA GLU A 256 -26.45 1.97 -21.58
C GLU A 256 -26.78 0.72 -20.76
N ILE A 257 -27.35 0.92 -19.58
CA ILE A 257 -27.66 -0.14 -18.63
C ILE A 257 -29.06 0.04 -18.06
N ASP A 258 -29.76 -1.07 -17.84
CA ASP A 258 -31.06 -1.08 -17.17
C ASP A 258 -30.90 -0.47 -15.75
N PRO A 259 -31.65 0.59 -15.41
CA PRO A 259 -31.62 1.21 -14.09
C PRO A 259 -31.84 0.22 -12.93
N ALA A 260 -32.60 -0.86 -13.15
CA ALA A 260 -32.81 -1.89 -12.14
C ALA A 260 -31.52 -2.63 -11.77
N ARG A 261 -30.57 -2.78 -12.70
CA ARG A 261 -29.29 -3.46 -12.45
C ARG A 261 -28.35 -2.65 -11.55
N VAL A 262 -28.49 -1.32 -11.55
CA VAL A 262 -27.65 -0.42 -10.74
C VAL A 262 -28.38 0.11 -9.50
N SER A 263 -29.55 -0.44 -9.18
CA SER A 263 -30.30 -0.07 -7.98
C SER A 263 -29.46 -0.35 -6.72
N GLY A 264 -29.23 0.70 -5.93
CA GLY A 264 -28.38 0.65 -4.72
C GLY A 264 -26.88 0.83 -5.00
N LEU A 265 -26.50 1.11 -6.25
CA LEU A 265 -25.15 1.47 -6.67
C LEU A 265 -25.13 2.92 -7.19
N HIS A 266 -23.93 3.46 -7.37
CA HIS A 266 -23.69 4.76 -7.97
C HIS A 266 -23.28 4.60 -9.43
N LEU A 267 -24.22 4.83 -10.36
CA LEU A 267 -23.92 4.94 -11.78
C LEU A 267 -23.32 6.33 -12.07
N VAL A 268 -22.12 6.37 -12.63
CA VAL A 268 -21.37 7.60 -12.91
C VAL A 268 -20.91 7.66 -14.37
N ASN A 269 -20.86 8.84 -14.96
CA ASN A 269 -20.37 9.01 -16.34
C ASN A 269 -18.83 9.09 -16.39
N ASP A 270 -18.20 9.50 -15.30
CA ASP A 270 -16.76 9.65 -15.16
C ASP A 270 -16.34 9.63 -13.68
N TYR A 271 -15.04 9.62 -13.43
CA TYR A 271 -14.51 9.60 -12.06
C TYR A 271 -14.57 10.97 -11.35
N ALA A 272 -14.94 12.06 -12.05
CA ALA A 272 -15.25 13.33 -11.38
C ALA A 272 -16.60 13.22 -10.65
N GLU A 273 -17.61 12.60 -11.26
CA GLU A 273 -18.88 12.29 -10.60
C GLU A 273 -18.68 11.34 -9.41
N ALA A 274 -17.84 10.31 -9.55
CA ALA A 274 -17.51 9.41 -8.44
C ALA A 274 -16.87 10.16 -7.25
N ALA A 275 -15.89 11.03 -7.52
CA ALA A 275 -15.25 11.84 -6.48
C ALA A 275 -16.25 12.76 -5.76
N ALA A 276 -17.16 13.40 -6.48
CA ALA A 276 -18.21 14.23 -5.86
C ALA A 276 -19.17 13.42 -4.98
N ILE A 277 -19.53 12.19 -5.39
CA ILE A 277 -20.35 11.31 -4.54
C ILE A 277 -19.58 10.90 -3.28
N LEU A 278 -18.29 10.62 -3.39
CA LEU A 278 -17.45 10.28 -2.23
C LEU A 278 -17.35 11.43 -1.21
N VAL A 279 -17.42 12.69 -1.66
CA VAL A 279 -17.59 13.85 -0.75
C VAL A 279 -18.93 13.79 -0.03
N LYS A 280 -20.02 13.53 -0.76
CA LYS A 280 -21.37 13.42 -0.17
C LYS A 280 -21.50 12.27 0.83
N LEU A 281 -20.69 11.23 0.66
CA LEU A 281 -20.59 10.09 1.58
C LEU A 281 -19.63 10.36 2.77
N GLY A 282 -18.93 11.50 2.79
CA GLY A 282 -17.93 11.82 3.81
C GLY A 282 -16.69 10.93 3.77
N VAL A 283 -16.37 10.35 2.61
CA VAL A 283 -15.19 9.48 2.43
C VAL A 283 -13.95 10.31 2.11
N ILE A 284 -14.12 11.37 1.33
CA ILE A 284 -13.06 12.32 0.93
C ILE A 284 -13.56 13.75 1.09
N GLU A 285 -12.64 14.70 1.19
CA GLU A 285 -12.93 16.13 1.30
C GLU A 285 -13.11 16.79 -0.08
N GLU A 286 -13.79 17.95 -0.10
CA GLU A 286 -14.03 18.69 -1.35
C GLU A 286 -12.73 19.04 -2.11
N ALA A 287 -11.69 19.42 -1.37
CA ALA A 287 -10.38 19.75 -1.95
C ALA A 287 -9.70 18.55 -2.63
N GLU A 288 -9.91 17.35 -2.08
CA GLU A 288 -9.38 16.10 -2.63
C GLU A 288 -10.15 15.72 -3.90
N ALA A 289 -11.48 15.83 -3.88
CA ALA A 289 -12.31 15.63 -5.07
C ALA A 289 -11.93 16.60 -6.20
N ARG A 290 -11.70 17.88 -5.90
CA ARG A 290 -11.20 18.86 -6.89
C ARG A 290 -9.84 18.49 -7.47
N SER A 291 -8.99 17.80 -6.71
CA SER A 291 -7.69 17.33 -7.20
C SER A 291 -7.87 16.16 -8.19
N VAL A 292 -8.77 15.23 -7.91
CA VAL A 292 -9.16 14.17 -8.86
C VAL A 292 -9.75 14.77 -10.14
N MET A 293 -10.66 15.74 -10.03
CA MET A 293 -11.30 16.39 -11.18
C MET A 293 -10.29 17.14 -12.09
N ARG A 294 -9.30 17.80 -11.49
CA ARG A 294 -8.22 18.45 -12.25
C ARG A 294 -7.34 17.44 -12.96
N ALA A 295 -6.94 16.35 -12.29
CA ALA A 295 -6.19 15.26 -12.90
C ALA A 295 -6.97 14.63 -14.07
N ALA A 296 -8.27 14.39 -13.90
CA ALA A 296 -9.13 13.89 -14.97
C ALA A 296 -9.16 14.84 -16.18
N ARG A 297 -9.25 16.15 -15.94
CA ARG A 297 -9.20 17.16 -17.00
C ARG A 297 -7.86 17.17 -17.74
N GLU A 298 -6.75 17.08 -17.02
CA GLU A 298 -5.40 16.99 -17.61
C GLU A 298 -5.23 15.73 -18.46
N GLN A 299 -5.93 14.66 -18.10
CA GLN A 299 -5.99 13.39 -18.82
C GLN A 299 -7.01 13.40 -19.97
N GLY A 300 -7.63 14.55 -20.27
CA GLY A 300 -8.49 14.75 -21.43
C GLY A 300 -10.00 14.65 -21.17
N LEU A 301 -10.45 14.53 -19.91
CA LEU A 301 -11.87 14.66 -19.58
C LEU A 301 -12.33 16.09 -19.85
N ALA A 302 -13.38 16.26 -20.65
CA ALA A 302 -13.94 17.55 -21.02
C ALA A 302 -14.83 18.15 -19.89
N ILE A 303 -14.26 18.31 -18.68
CA ILE A 303 -14.94 18.86 -17.52
C ILE A 303 -14.54 20.34 -17.28
N THR A 304 -15.54 21.20 -17.06
CA THR A 304 -15.35 22.64 -16.79
C THR A 304 -15.32 22.93 -15.29
N GLU A 305 -14.73 24.05 -14.86
CA GLU A 305 -14.77 24.50 -13.46
C GLU A 305 -16.22 24.70 -12.95
N ALA A 306 -17.12 25.15 -13.84
CA ALA A 306 -18.53 25.29 -13.52
C ALA A 306 -19.17 23.91 -13.23
N ARG A 307 -18.88 22.89 -14.05
CA ARG A 307 -19.36 21.52 -13.82
C ARG A 307 -18.75 20.91 -12.56
N MET A 308 -17.46 21.12 -12.29
CA MET A 308 -16.83 20.67 -11.04
C MET A 308 -17.55 21.25 -9.82
N SER A 309 -17.85 22.55 -9.86
CA SER A 309 -18.55 23.23 -8.77
C SER A 309 -20.00 22.78 -8.62
N GLU A 310 -20.70 22.49 -9.72
CA GLU A 310 -22.05 21.93 -9.70
C GLU A 310 -22.08 20.52 -9.07
N LEU A 311 -21.09 19.67 -9.38
CA LEU A 311 -21.02 18.32 -8.83
C LEU A 311 -20.83 18.29 -7.30
N LEU A 312 -20.12 19.29 -6.77
CA LEU A 312 -19.74 19.39 -5.36
C LEU A 312 -20.77 20.15 -4.49
N GLN A 313 -21.84 20.68 -5.10
CA GLN A 313 -23.01 21.22 -4.38
C GLN A 313 -23.93 20.08 -3.93
#